data_AF-A0A7Z9FVL4-F1
#
_entry.id   AF-A0A7Z9FVL4-F1
#
_cell.length_a   1.000
_cell.length_b   1.000
_cell.length_c   1.000
_cell.angle_alpha   90.00
_cell.angle_beta   90.00
_cell.angle_gamma   90.00
#
_symmetry.space_group_name_H-M   'P 1'
#
loop_
_entity.id
_entity.type
_entity.pdbx_description
1 polymer ?
#
loop_
_entity_poly.entity_id
_entity_poly.type
_entity_poly.pdbx_seq_one_letter_code
_entity_poly.pdbx_strand_id
1 'polypeptide(L)'
;MYASQGAEHAWALLLSLTRGVPSTTDDNGRKVWPMPALELTGGTLGIIGLGGFGLEIVKRAVGYDMTILAIDPVRQDKPLEVTELNRPSRQNFHSLLKRSDAVMIACPKVPETYHLIGGKELAVMKNTAYLVNVTRGGIVDEQALIVALKSGQIAGAGLDVAEVEPVPPNSPLWEAPNLIITPHRAGSSQHRPQKTFEFFCDNLRRYLKGEKLENVVNKNLGF
;
A
#
# COMPACT_ATOMS: atom_id res chain seq x y z
N MET A 1 -8.15 -12.77 10.49
CA MET A 1 -7.37 -12.27 9.34
C MET A 1 -7.95 -10.91 8.93
N TYR A 2 -7.14 -9.85 8.96
CA TYR A 2 -7.55 -8.43 8.90
C TYR A 2 -7.13 -7.74 7.61
N ALA A 3 -7.07 -8.49 6.52
CA ALA A 3 -6.47 -8.04 5.28
C ALA A 3 -7.46 -7.24 4.40
N SER A 4 -8.76 -7.56 4.44
CA SER A 4 -9.74 -6.98 3.52
C SER A 4 -9.95 -5.48 3.74
N GLN A 5 -10.03 -5.04 4.99
CA GLN A 5 -10.23 -3.61 5.30
C GLN A 5 -8.99 -2.78 4.95
N GLY A 6 -7.80 -3.35 5.11
CA GLY A 6 -6.57 -2.69 4.67
C GLY A 6 -6.56 -2.49 3.16
N ALA A 7 -7.05 -3.48 2.41
CA ALA A 7 -7.15 -3.39 0.96
C ALA A 7 -8.21 -2.41 0.52
N GLU A 8 -9.37 -2.39 1.17
CA GLU A 8 -10.38 -1.35 0.96
C GLU A 8 -9.80 0.04 1.13
N HIS A 9 -9.05 0.28 2.20
CA HIS A 9 -8.44 1.58 2.44
C HIS A 9 -7.36 1.94 1.42
N ALA A 10 -6.48 1.00 1.05
CA ALA A 10 -5.48 1.22 0.01
C ALA A 10 -6.12 1.59 -1.35
N TRP A 11 -7.20 0.89 -1.73
CA TRP A 11 -7.97 1.20 -2.94
C TRP A 11 -8.72 2.52 -2.83
N ALA A 12 -9.29 2.84 -1.67
CA ALA A 12 -9.94 4.12 -1.42
C ALA A 12 -8.96 5.29 -1.61
N LEU A 13 -7.73 5.18 -1.10
CA LEU A 13 -6.68 6.18 -1.30
C LEU A 13 -6.31 6.30 -2.78
N LEU A 14 -6.05 5.17 -3.46
CA LEU A 14 -5.70 5.18 -4.88
C LEU A 14 -6.81 5.80 -5.76
N LEU A 15 -8.06 5.39 -5.56
CA LEU A 15 -9.20 5.90 -6.33
C LEU A 15 -9.49 7.37 -6.01
N SER A 16 -9.29 7.80 -4.76
CA SER A 16 -9.44 9.22 -4.40
C SER A 16 -8.44 10.09 -5.13
N LEU A 17 -7.19 9.63 -5.28
CA LEU A 17 -6.16 10.31 -6.06
C LEU A 17 -6.51 10.34 -7.54
N THR A 18 -6.80 9.20 -8.16
CA THR A 18 -7.00 9.12 -9.61
C THR A 18 -8.32 9.75 -10.08
N ARG A 19 -9.37 9.69 -9.25
CA ARG A 19 -10.67 10.30 -9.54
C ARG A 19 -10.79 11.75 -9.07
N GLY A 20 -9.76 12.30 -8.44
CA GLY A 20 -9.72 13.70 -8.01
C GLY A 20 -10.78 14.04 -6.97
N VAL A 21 -11.14 13.10 -6.08
CA VAL A 21 -12.23 13.30 -5.11
C VAL A 21 -11.92 14.45 -4.14
N PRO A 22 -10.72 14.52 -3.51
CA PRO A 22 -10.41 15.62 -2.60
C PRO A 22 -10.38 16.98 -3.31
N SER A 23 -9.70 17.08 -4.45
CA SER A 23 -9.59 18.33 -5.22
C SER A 23 -10.96 18.83 -5.69
N THR A 24 -11.82 17.93 -6.18
CA THR A 24 -13.19 18.28 -6.60
C THR A 24 -14.04 18.75 -5.40
N THR A 25 -13.79 18.18 -4.21
CA THR A 25 -14.48 18.61 -2.99
C THR A 25 -14.09 20.04 -2.61
N ASP A 26 -12.80 20.41 -2.74
CA ASP A 26 -12.33 21.78 -2.52
C ASP A 26 -12.90 22.74 -3.57
N ASP A 27 -13.00 22.31 -4.83
CA ASP A 27 -13.52 23.10 -5.94
C ASP A 27 -15.01 23.41 -5.81
N ASN A 28 -15.79 22.58 -5.11
CA ASN A 28 -17.18 22.89 -4.76
C ASN A 28 -17.28 24.21 -3.96
N GLY A 29 -16.36 24.41 -3.00
CA GLY A 29 -16.28 25.66 -2.23
C GLY A 29 -15.92 26.87 -3.11
N ARG A 30 -15.18 26.62 -4.20
CA ARG A 30 -14.80 27.65 -5.19
C ARG A 30 -15.81 27.80 -6.34
N LYS A 31 -16.86 26.97 -6.38
CA LYS A 31 -17.84 26.89 -7.48
C LYS A 31 -17.19 26.59 -8.84
N VAL A 32 -16.15 25.77 -8.84
CA VAL A 32 -15.46 25.30 -10.05
C VAL A 32 -15.92 23.87 -10.37
N TRP A 33 -16.09 23.56 -11.67
CA TRP A 33 -16.51 22.24 -12.14
C TRP A 33 -15.40 21.58 -12.98
N PRO A 34 -14.44 20.89 -12.34
CA PRO A 34 -13.30 20.31 -13.05
C PRO A 34 -13.67 19.04 -13.83
N MET A 35 -13.13 18.90 -15.04
CA MET A 35 -13.30 17.76 -15.96
C MET A 35 -11.96 17.59 -16.70
N PRO A 36 -10.97 16.86 -16.15
CA PRO A 36 -11.01 15.40 -16.24
C PRO A 36 -10.50 14.64 -14.99
N ALA A 37 -10.74 13.33 -14.99
CA ALA A 37 -10.25 12.39 -13.98
C ALA A 37 -9.57 11.19 -14.64
N LEU A 38 -8.62 10.56 -13.96
CA LEU A 38 -7.83 9.44 -14.50
C LEU A 38 -8.56 8.10 -14.28
N GLU A 39 -8.66 7.30 -15.33
CA GLU A 39 -9.16 5.93 -15.27
C GLU A 39 -7.98 4.95 -15.08
N LEU A 40 -8.16 3.97 -14.18
CA LEU A 40 -7.17 2.92 -13.90
C LEU A 40 -7.49 1.58 -14.57
N THR A 41 -8.70 1.42 -15.11
CA THR A 41 -9.16 0.19 -15.76
C THR A 41 -8.17 -0.21 -16.87
N GLY A 42 -7.75 -1.48 -16.88
CA GLY A 42 -6.76 -1.96 -17.85
C GLY A 42 -5.31 -1.54 -17.59
N GLY A 43 -5.05 -0.73 -16.56
CA GLY A 43 -3.71 -0.29 -16.17
C GLY A 43 -2.86 -1.38 -15.50
N THR A 44 -1.63 -1.05 -15.11
CA THR A 44 -0.70 -1.97 -14.45
C THR A 44 -0.53 -1.66 -12.97
N LEU A 45 -0.81 -2.64 -12.10
CA LEU A 45 -0.60 -2.57 -10.65
C LEU A 45 0.67 -3.32 -10.25
N GLY A 46 1.60 -2.62 -9.60
CA GLY A 46 2.74 -3.21 -8.90
C GLY A 46 2.41 -3.47 -7.44
N ILE A 47 2.68 -4.68 -6.96
CA ILE A 47 2.46 -5.08 -5.56
C ILE A 47 3.78 -5.52 -4.94
N ILE A 48 4.17 -4.88 -3.84
CA ILE A 48 5.38 -5.22 -3.09
C ILE A 48 4.94 -6.00 -1.85
N GLY A 49 5.06 -7.33 -1.89
CA GLY A 49 4.56 -8.25 -0.88
C GLY A 49 3.22 -8.89 -1.28
N LEU A 50 3.21 -10.22 -1.43
CA LEU A 50 2.07 -11.03 -1.85
C LEU A 50 1.62 -11.99 -0.74
N GLY A 51 1.64 -11.50 0.51
CA GLY A 51 1.03 -12.14 1.67
C GLY A 51 -0.50 -11.97 1.69
N GLY A 52 -1.14 -12.22 2.84
CA GLY A 52 -2.61 -12.11 2.96
C GLY A 52 -3.16 -10.74 2.57
N PHE A 53 -2.44 -9.66 2.89
CA PHE A 53 -2.81 -8.31 2.47
C PHE A 53 -2.66 -8.08 0.96
N GLY A 54 -1.53 -8.49 0.38
CA GLY A 54 -1.30 -8.42 -1.07
C GLY A 54 -2.36 -9.20 -1.87
N LEU A 55 -2.79 -10.36 -1.39
CA LEU A 55 -3.86 -11.13 -2.05
C LEU A 55 -5.22 -10.42 -2.04
N GLU A 56 -5.55 -9.69 -0.97
CA GLU A 56 -6.77 -8.87 -0.92
C GLU A 56 -6.71 -7.66 -1.87
N ILE A 57 -5.51 -7.13 -2.12
CA ILE A 57 -5.28 -6.13 -3.17
C ILE A 57 -5.51 -6.75 -4.56
N VAL A 58 -4.92 -7.93 -4.82
CA VAL A 58 -5.10 -8.67 -6.10
C VAL A 58 -6.57 -8.89 -6.41
N LYS A 59 -7.36 -9.34 -5.42
CA LYS A 59 -8.80 -9.60 -5.60
C LYS A 59 -9.57 -8.40 -6.14
N ARG A 60 -9.20 -7.19 -5.72
CA ARG A 60 -9.81 -5.93 -6.19
C ARG A 60 -9.25 -5.50 -7.55
N ALA A 61 -7.93 -5.67 -7.77
CA ALA A 61 -7.27 -5.36 -9.03
C ALA A 61 -7.88 -6.12 -10.23
N VAL A 62 -8.27 -7.38 -10.02
CA VAL A 62 -8.97 -8.21 -11.02
C VAL A 62 -10.28 -7.55 -11.46
N GLY A 63 -11.03 -6.95 -10.54
CA GLY A 63 -12.28 -6.26 -10.87
C GLY A 63 -12.10 -4.96 -11.67
N TYR A 64 -10.86 -4.47 -11.82
CA TYR A 64 -10.50 -3.31 -12.63
C TYR A 64 -9.74 -3.71 -13.91
N ASP A 65 -9.74 -4.99 -14.28
CA ASP A 65 -9.05 -5.51 -15.47
C ASP A 65 -7.54 -5.16 -15.52
N MET A 66 -6.91 -4.97 -14.36
CA MET A 66 -5.52 -4.53 -14.30
C MET A 66 -4.54 -5.68 -14.55
N THR A 67 -3.41 -5.36 -15.20
CA THR A 67 -2.23 -6.23 -15.22
C THR A 67 -1.54 -6.18 -13.85
N ILE A 68 -1.23 -7.35 -13.27
CA ILE A 68 -0.71 -7.43 -11.89
C ILE A 68 0.73 -7.94 -11.90
N LEU A 69 1.66 -7.09 -11.44
CA LEU A 69 3.05 -7.41 -11.22
C LEU A 69 3.33 -7.48 -9.73
N ALA A 70 3.93 -8.56 -9.24
CA ALA A 70 4.19 -8.74 -7.82
C ALA A 70 5.65 -9.14 -7.55
N ILE A 71 6.16 -8.69 -6.41
CA ILE A 71 7.43 -9.16 -5.85
C ILE A 71 7.20 -9.66 -4.43
N ASP A 72 7.70 -10.86 -4.12
CA ASP A 72 7.62 -11.43 -2.77
C ASP A 72 8.82 -12.37 -2.46
N PRO A 73 9.48 -12.22 -1.30
CA PRO A 73 10.62 -13.07 -0.92
C PRO A 73 10.22 -14.49 -0.48
N VAL A 74 8.97 -14.72 -0.10
CA VAL A 74 8.51 -15.98 0.52
C VAL A 74 7.64 -16.78 -0.44
N ARG A 75 6.60 -16.17 -1.01
CA ARG A 75 5.66 -16.82 -1.93
C ARG A 75 6.38 -17.35 -3.16
N GLN A 76 6.12 -18.61 -3.48
CA GLN A 76 6.73 -19.30 -4.63
C GLN A 76 5.70 -19.57 -5.73
N ASP A 77 4.48 -19.92 -5.32
CA ASP A 77 3.34 -20.13 -6.19
C ASP A 77 2.76 -18.78 -6.64
N LYS A 78 2.72 -18.56 -7.95
CA LYS A 78 2.07 -17.40 -8.56
C LYS A 78 0.55 -17.65 -8.61
N PRO A 79 -0.28 -16.83 -7.94
CA PRO A 79 -1.73 -16.89 -8.11
C PRO A 79 -2.12 -16.73 -9.58
N LEU A 80 -3.24 -17.33 -9.98
CA LEU A 80 -3.69 -17.33 -11.38
C LEU A 80 -3.87 -15.90 -11.92
N GLU A 81 -4.38 -15.02 -11.07
CA GLU A 81 -4.71 -13.62 -11.36
C GLU A 81 -3.47 -12.74 -11.46
N VAL A 82 -2.35 -13.15 -10.86
CA VAL A 82 -1.10 -12.38 -10.88
C VAL A 82 -0.40 -12.65 -12.20
N THR A 83 -0.18 -11.62 -13.02
CA THR A 83 0.49 -11.75 -14.33
C THR A 83 1.93 -12.22 -14.13
N GLU A 84 2.69 -11.53 -13.29
CA GLU A 84 4.10 -11.84 -12.98
C GLU A 84 4.34 -11.85 -11.48
N LEU A 85 5.01 -12.89 -10.98
CA LEU A 85 5.53 -12.97 -9.62
C LEU A 85 7.03 -13.19 -9.67
N ASN A 86 7.79 -12.24 -9.14
CA ASN A 86 9.25 -12.28 -9.15
C ASN A 86 9.83 -12.29 -7.74
N ARG A 87 11.04 -12.84 -7.60
CA ARG A 87 11.83 -12.72 -6.38
C ARG A 87 12.43 -11.31 -6.26
N PRO A 88 12.65 -10.79 -5.04
CA PRO A 88 13.32 -9.52 -4.85
C PRO A 88 14.74 -9.55 -5.43
N SER A 89 14.98 -8.67 -6.39
CA SER A 89 16.29 -8.31 -6.91
C SER A 89 16.19 -6.86 -7.38
N ARG A 90 17.32 -6.14 -7.46
CA ARG A 90 17.30 -4.75 -7.95
C ARG A 90 16.66 -4.64 -9.33
N GLN A 91 16.98 -5.58 -10.23
CA GLN A 91 16.43 -5.60 -11.58
C GLN A 91 14.93 -5.84 -11.59
N ASN A 92 14.45 -6.84 -10.84
CA ASN A 92 13.02 -7.14 -10.77
C ASN A 92 12.24 -5.99 -10.15
N PHE A 93 12.79 -5.41 -9.07
CA PHE A 93 12.17 -4.30 -8.36
C PHE A 93 12.04 -3.06 -9.25
N HIS A 94 13.12 -2.66 -9.91
CA HIS A 94 13.08 -1.55 -10.87
C HIS A 94 12.16 -1.83 -12.05
N SER A 95 12.13 -3.07 -12.56
CA SER A 95 11.23 -3.47 -13.64
C SER A 95 9.76 -3.30 -13.26
N LEU A 96 9.38 -3.74 -12.05
CA LEU A 96 8.04 -3.55 -11.49
C LEU A 96 7.70 -2.05 -11.42
N LEU A 97 8.52 -1.25 -10.74
CA LEU A 97 8.27 0.19 -10.57
C LEU A 97 8.11 0.94 -11.90
N LYS A 98 8.95 0.63 -12.89
CA LYS A 98 8.92 1.28 -14.22
C LYS A 98 7.66 0.97 -15.02
N ARG A 99 7.08 -0.22 -14.83
CA ARG A 99 5.94 -0.71 -15.61
C ARG A 99 4.60 -0.38 -14.98
N SER A 100 4.56 -0.18 -13.67
CA SER A 100 3.35 0.11 -12.90
C SER A 100 2.80 1.53 -13.11
N ASP A 101 1.48 1.63 -13.26
CA ASP A 101 0.71 2.87 -13.18
C ASP A 101 0.32 3.19 -11.73
N ALA A 102 0.23 2.16 -10.89
CA ALA A 102 0.12 2.31 -9.45
C ALA A 102 0.99 1.25 -8.75
N VAL A 103 1.59 1.61 -7.62
CA VAL A 103 2.36 0.70 -6.77
C VAL A 103 1.72 0.67 -5.38
N MET A 104 1.33 -0.51 -4.91
CA MET A 104 0.84 -0.72 -3.55
C MET A 104 1.86 -1.51 -2.73
N ILE A 105 2.23 -0.96 -1.58
CA ILE A 105 3.11 -1.62 -0.60
C ILE A 105 2.24 -2.51 0.31
N ALA A 106 2.57 -3.79 0.36
CA ALA A 106 1.92 -4.80 1.18
C ALA A 106 2.91 -5.66 1.98
N CYS A 107 4.20 -5.30 1.97
CA CYS A 107 5.25 -5.94 2.75
C CYS A 107 5.32 -5.37 4.18
N PRO A 108 5.83 -6.15 5.15
CA PRO A 108 6.10 -5.67 6.50
C PRO A 108 7.31 -4.75 6.52
N LYS A 109 7.43 -3.94 7.58
CA LYS A 109 8.66 -3.18 7.87
C LYS A 109 9.63 -4.05 8.65
N VAL A 110 10.67 -4.49 7.98
CA VAL A 110 11.87 -5.17 8.48
C VAL A 110 13.11 -4.37 8.07
N PRO A 111 14.31 -4.67 8.60
CA PRO A 111 15.53 -3.96 8.23
C PRO A 111 15.75 -3.89 6.71
N GLU A 112 15.45 -4.98 5.99
CA GLU A 112 15.63 -5.09 4.54
C GLU A 112 14.64 -4.23 3.73
N THR A 113 13.52 -3.83 4.34
CA THR A 113 12.50 -2.99 3.70
C THR A 113 12.51 -1.56 4.23
N TYR A 114 13.43 -1.21 5.13
CA TYR A 114 13.53 0.16 5.63
C TYR A 114 14.00 1.08 4.49
N HIS A 115 13.19 2.11 4.20
CA HIS A 115 13.39 3.02 3.07
C HIS A 115 13.56 2.27 1.73
N LEU A 116 12.83 1.15 1.59
CA LEU A 116 12.79 0.38 0.34
C LEU A 116 12.36 1.24 -0.85
N ILE A 117 11.49 2.22 -0.64
CA ILE A 117 11.13 3.23 -1.63
C ILE A 117 11.82 4.54 -1.25
N GLY A 118 13.00 4.78 -1.82
CA GLY A 118 13.73 6.03 -1.72
C GLY A 118 13.68 6.85 -3.01
N GLY A 119 14.52 7.89 -3.08
CA GLY A 119 14.56 8.78 -4.23
C GLY A 119 14.94 8.11 -5.56
N LYS A 120 15.77 7.05 -5.51
CA LYS A 120 16.16 6.29 -6.72
C LYS A 120 15.00 5.47 -7.26
N GLU A 121 14.20 4.90 -6.38
CA GLU A 121 13.06 4.05 -6.69
C GLU A 121 11.91 4.90 -7.22
N LEU A 122 11.63 6.03 -6.55
CA LEU A 122 10.68 7.04 -7.03
C LEU A 122 11.06 7.56 -8.42
N ALA A 123 12.36 7.73 -8.71
CA ALA A 123 12.84 8.16 -10.02
C ALA A 123 12.64 7.18 -11.17
N VAL A 124 12.45 5.90 -10.85
CA VAL A 124 12.25 4.84 -11.85
C VAL A 124 10.77 4.67 -12.19
N MET A 125 9.87 5.13 -11.31
CA MET A 125 8.44 5.13 -11.56
C MET A 125 8.07 6.05 -12.72
N LYS A 126 6.90 5.81 -13.33
CA LYS A 126 6.34 6.75 -14.30
C LYS A 126 5.99 8.06 -13.60
N ASN A 127 6.18 9.19 -14.28
CA ASN A 127 5.70 10.48 -13.77
C ASN A 127 4.17 10.54 -13.63
N THR A 128 3.45 9.64 -14.29
CA THR A 128 1.99 9.45 -14.16
C THR A 128 1.61 8.44 -13.06
N ALA A 129 2.57 7.79 -12.40
CA ALA A 129 2.28 6.71 -11.47
C ALA A 129 1.90 7.21 -10.06
N TYR A 130 1.17 6.37 -9.34
CA TYR A 130 0.77 6.60 -7.95
C TYR A 130 1.43 5.60 -7.01
N LEU A 131 1.80 6.05 -5.82
CA LEU A 131 2.33 5.20 -4.74
C LEU A 131 1.34 5.11 -3.58
N VAL A 132 1.04 3.92 -3.09
CA VAL A 132 0.18 3.73 -1.91
C VAL A 132 0.86 2.88 -0.86
N ASN A 133 0.89 3.38 0.38
CA ASN A 133 1.40 2.68 1.53
C ASN A 133 0.40 2.74 2.69
N VAL A 134 -0.12 1.57 3.08
CA VAL A 134 -0.98 1.42 4.26
C VAL A 134 -0.42 0.39 5.24
N THR A 135 0.85 0.00 5.08
CA THR A 135 1.49 -0.99 5.97
C THR A 135 2.28 -0.30 7.08
N ARG A 136 3.44 0.27 6.78
CA ARG A 136 4.31 0.95 7.76
C ARG A 136 5.05 2.11 7.09
N GLY A 137 5.11 3.27 7.74
CA GLY A 137 5.65 4.49 7.16
C GLY A 137 7.10 4.36 6.68
N GLY A 138 8.01 3.91 7.56
CA GLY A 138 9.44 3.78 7.24
C GLY A 138 9.83 2.73 6.20
N ILE A 139 8.89 2.22 5.41
CA ILE A 139 9.19 1.53 4.14
C ILE A 139 9.44 2.55 3.03
N VAL A 140 8.79 3.72 3.10
CA VAL A 140 9.00 4.85 2.21
C VAL A 140 9.86 5.88 2.94
N ASP A 141 10.88 6.40 2.25
CA ASP A 141 11.62 7.57 2.72
C ASP A 141 10.74 8.81 2.50
N GLU A 142 10.19 9.36 3.58
CA GLU A 142 9.22 10.47 3.49
C GLU A 142 9.83 11.72 2.87
N GLN A 143 11.10 12.01 3.16
CA GLN A 143 11.77 13.17 2.63
C GLN A 143 11.95 13.05 1.11
N ALA A 144 12.34 11.86 0.63
CA ALA A 144 12.42 11.58 -0.80
C ALA A 144 11.04 11.65 -1.47
N LEU A 145 9.99 11.14 -0.82
CA LEU A 145 8.62 11.22 -1.33
C LEU A 145 8.16 12.67 -1.49
N ILE A 146 8.38 13.51 -0.48
CA ILE A 146 8.01 14.94 -0.52
C ILE A 146 8.71 15.65 -1.69
N VAL A 147 10.00 15.37 -1.91
CA VAL A 147 10.76 15.92 -3.04
C VAL A 147 10.21 15.42 -4.38
N ALA A 148 9.89 14.13 -4.49
CA ALA A 148 9.33 13.54 -5.70
C ALA A 148 7.97 14.14 -6.06
N LEU A 149 7.10 14.34 -5.06
CA LEU A 149 5.78 14.97 -5.25
C LEU A 149 5.91 16.44 -5.65
N LYS A 150 6.77 17.21 -4.98
CA LYS A 150 7.00 18.63 -5.30
C LYS A 150 7.59 18.84 -6.69
N SER A 151 8.41 17.91 -7.16
CA SER A 151 9.02 17.98 -8.51
C SER A 151 8.17 17.34 -9.61
N GLY A 152 7.02 16.75 -9.28
CA GLY A 152 6.16 16.06 -10.26
C GLY A 152 6.79 14.77 -10.82
N GLN A 153 7.71 14.16 -10.08
CA GLN A 153 8.38 12.91 -10.45
C GLN A 153 7.45 11.70 -10.41
N ILE A 154 6.40 11.77 -9.60
CA ILE A 154 5.24 10.87 -9.61
C ILE A 154 3.96 11.70 -9.52
N ALA A 155 2.83 11.13 -9.91
CA ALA A 155 1.56 11.86 -9.99
C ALA A 155 0.95 12.15 -8.61
N GLY A 156 1.15 11.25 -7.65
CA GLY A 156 0.62 11.40 -6.30
C GLY A 156 0.92 10.21 -5.40
N ALA A 157 0.60 10.35 -4.12
CA ALA A 157 0.75 9.28 -3.15
C ALA A 157 -0.39 9.21 -2.14
N GLY A 158 -0.69 8.01 -1.67
CA GLY A 158 -1.67 7.73 -0.64
C GLY A 158 -1.02 7.03 0.55
N LEU A 159 -1.00 7.68 1.71
CA LEU A 159 -0.42 7.16 2.93
C LEU A 159 -1.50 6.97 4.01
N ASP A 160 -1.52 5.82 4.64
CA ASP A 160 -2.22 5.65 5.93
C ASP A 160 -1.23 5.60 7.11
N VAL A 161 0.06 5.61 6.82
CA VAL A 161 1.12 5.40 7.82
C VAL A 161 2.24 6.40 7.59
N ALA A 162 2.95 6.75 8.66
CA ALA A 162 4.06 7.67 8.65
C ALA A 162 5.27 7.13 9.42
N GLU A 163 6.47 7.65 9.17
CA GLU A 163 7.70 7.32 9.88
C GLU A 163 7.59 7.66 11.36
N VAL A 164 6.99 8.80 11.66
CA VAL A 164 6.66 9.25 13.01
C VAL A 164 5.15 9.41 13.13
N GLU A 165 4.56 8.70 14.10
CA GLU A 165 3.13 8.72 14.37
C GLU A 165 2.86 9.08 15.84
N PRO A 166 1.92 10.00 16.13
CA PRO A 166 1.20 10.87 15.18
C PRO A 166 2.14 11.78 14.39
N VAL A 167 1.76 12.11 13.15
CA VAL A 167 2.56 13.01 12.29
C VAL A 167 2.67 14.37 12.99
N PRO A 168 3.88 14.91 13.21
CA PRO A 168 4.07 16.18 13.89
C PRO A 168 3.35 17.33 13.15
N PRO A 169 2.72 18.29 13.85
CA PRO A 169 2.00 19.39 13.20
C PRO A 169 2.86 20.26 12.26
N ASN A 170 4.17 20.33 12.50
CA ASN A 170 5.14 21.05 11.67
C ASN A 170 5.78 20.17 10.58
N SER A 171 5.29 18.96 10.36
CA SER A 171 5.83 18.06 9.32
C SER A 171 5.61 18.66 7.94
N PRO A 172 6.62 18.67 7.06
CA PRO A 172 6.46 19.11 5.67
C PRO A 172 5.54 18.20 4.84
N LEU A 173 5.20 17.02 5.37
CA LEU A 173 4.28 16.07 4.75
C LEU A 173 2.87 16.66 4.55
N TRP A 174 2.41 17.53 5.47
CA TRP A 174 1.11 18.19 5.36
C TRP A 174 0.98 19.10 4.14
N GLU A 175 2.11 19.62 3.65
CA GLU A 175 2.18 20.57 2.53
C GLU A 175 2.60 19.88 1.22
N ALA A 176 2.72 18.54 1.21
CA ALA A 176 3.10 17.81 0.01
C ALA A 176 1.95 17.82 -1.01
N PRO A 177 2.19 18.24 -2.26
CA PRO A 177 1.14 18.26 -3.28
C PRO A 177 0.75 16.83 -3.66
N ASN A 178 -0.51 16.64 -4.07
CA ASN A 178 -1.06 15.35 -4.52
C ASN A 178 -0.80 14.19 -3.54
N LEU A 179 -0.75 14.50 -2.25
CA LEU A 179 -0.68 13.53 -1.17
C LEU A 179 -2.04 13.43 -0.48
N ILE A 180 -2.54 12.21 -0.32
CA ILE A 180 -3.60 11.92 0.66
C ILE A 180 -2.96 11.19 1.83
N ILE A 181 -3.10 11.73 3.03
CA ILE A 181 -2.66 11.08 4.27
C ILE A 181 -3.84 10.82 5.21
N THR A 182 -3.84 9.64 5.83
CA THR A 182 -4.86 9.21 6.79
C THR A 182 -4.21 8.66 8.06
N PRO A 183 -4.88 8.73 9.23
CA PRO A 183 -4.23 8.53 10.53
C PRO A 183 -4.20 7.06 10.97
N HIS A 184 -3.42 6.22 10.28
CA HIS A 184 -3.20 4.79 10.60
C HIS A 184 -4.48 4.02 10.93
N ARG A 185 -5.48 4.18 10.06
CA ARG A 185 -6.82 3.65 10.27
C ARG A 185 -7.21 2.52 9.34
N ALA A 186 -6.39 2.16 8.35
CA ALA A 186 -6.66 1.08 7.39
C ALA A 186 -6.96 -0.25 8.07
N GLY A 187 -6.33 -0.52 9.23
CA GLY A 187 -6.61 -1.71 10.02
C GLY A 187 -7.94 -1.69 10.79
N SER A 188 -8.63 -0.54 10.87
CA SER A 188 -9.86 -0.37 11.65
C SER A 188 -11.04 -1.08 10.99
N SER A 189 -11.86 -1.73 11.80
CA SER A 189 -13.11 -2.36 11.34
C SER A 189 -14.06 -2.53 12.51
N GLN A 190 -15.35 -2.33 12.25
CA GLN A 190 -16.45 -2.65 13.16
C GLN A 190 -16.43 -4.11 13.63
N HIS A 191 -15.85 -5.02 12.83
CA HIS A 191 -15.75 -6.44 13.16
C HIS A 191 -14.45 -6.80 13.90
N ARG A 192 -13.48 -5.88 14.01
CA ARG A 192 -12.16 -6.17 14.54
C ARG A 192 -12.16 -6.59 16.02
N PRO A 193 -12.90 -5.95 16.93
CA PRO A 193 -12.91 -6.36 18.34
C PRO A 193 -13.36 -7.81 18.50
N GLN A 194 -14.49 -8.17 17.89
CA GLN A 194 -15.04 -9.53 17.94
C GLN A 194 -14.07 -10.56 17.35
N LYS A 195 -13.60 -10.34 16.12
CA LYS A 195 -12.66 -11.26 15.46
C LYS A 195 -11.35 -11.42 16.24
N THR A 196 -10.91 -10.40 16.98
CA THR A 196 -9.64 -10.45 17.74
C THR A 196 -9.82 -11.32 18.95
N PHE A 197 -10.95 -11.15 19.63
CA PHE A 197 -11.31 -11.96 20.78
C PHE A 197 -11.50 -13.43 20.41
N GLU A 198 -12.21 -13.72 19.31
CA GLU A 198 -12.37 -15.07 18.78
C GLU A 198 -11.01 -15.71 18.45
N PHE A 199 -10.16 -15.01 17.69
CA PHE A 199 -8.82 -15.48 17.33
C PHE A 199 -7.92 -15.73 18.55
N PHE A 200 -8.02 -14.88 19.58
CA PHE A 200 -7.30 -15.08 20.84
C PHE A 200 -7.80 -16.33 21.57
N CYS A 201 -9.12 -16.49 21.70
CA CYS A 201 -9.71 -17.65 22.37
C CYS A 201 -9.33 -18.96 21.67
N ASP A 202 -9.35 -18.98 20.34
CA ASP A 202 -8.97 -20.16 19.56
C ASP A 202 -7.50 -20.53 19.77
N ASN A 203 -6.59 -19.55 19.75
CA ASN A 203 -5.18 -19.81 20.05
C ASN A 203 -4.93 -20.19 21.51
N LEU A 204 -5.66 -19.61 22.47
CA LEU A 204 -5.56 -20.00 23.88
C LEU A 204 -5.98 -21.47 24.08
N ARG A 205 -7.08 -21.91 23.44
CA ARG A 205 -7.51 -23.31 23.47
C ARG A 205 -6.45 -24.23 22.87
N ARG A 206 -5.88 -23.87 21.72
CA ARG A 206 -4.77 -24.62 21.08
C ARG A 206 -3.57 -24.72 22.02
N TYR A 207 -3.17 -23.60 22.62
CA TYR A 207 -2.05 -23.53 23.56
C TYR A 207 -2.24 -24.48 24.76
N LEU A 208 -3.41 -24.42 25.41
CA LEU A 208 -3.71 -25.24 26.58
C LEU A 208 -3.73 -26.75 26.28
N LYS A 209 -3.97 -27.13 25.02
CA LYS A 209 -3.94 -28.52 24.55
C LYS A 209 -2.57 -28.96 24.00
N GLY A 210 -1.59 -28.07 23.95
CA GLY A 210 -0.30 -28.34 23.29
C GLY A 210 -0.41 -28.44 21.75
N GLU A 211 -1.48 -27.91 21.16
CA GLU A 211 -1.68 -27.90 19.71
C GLU A 211 -0.90 -26.74 19.05
N LYS A 212 -0.65 -26.87 17.75
CA LYS A 212 -0.01 -25.81 16.97
C LYS A 212 -0.90 -24.56 16.91
N LEU A 213 -0.31 -23.41 17.26
CA LEU A 213 -0.93 -22.09 17.17
C LEU A 213 -1.07 -21.63 15.71
N GLU A 214 -2.05 -20.77 15.46
CA GLU A 214 -2.24 -20.10 14.18
C GLU A 214 -1.47 -18.77 14.11
N ASN A 215 -1.03 -18.40 12.90
CA ASN A 215 -0.31 -17.15 12.62
C ASN A 215 0.90 -16.88 13.56
N VAL A 216 1.69 -17.92 13.82
CA VAL A 216 2.95 -17.78 14.56
C VAL A 216 3.95 -16.98 13.73
N VAL A 217 4.35 -15.81 14.25
CA VAL A 217 5.35 -14.94 13.63
C VAL A 217 6.74 -15.58 13.70
N ASN A 218 7.49 -15.51 12.61
CA ASN A 218 8.90 -15.86 12.62
C ASN A 218 9.72 -14.67 13.11
N LYS A 219 10.18 -14.72 14.36
CA LYS A 219 10.93 -13.62 15.00
C LYS A 219 12.27 -13.30 14.31
N ASN A 220 12.85 -14.25 13.58
CA ASN A 220 14.09 -14.01 12.82
C ASN A 220 13.81 -13.22 11.53
N LEU A 221 12.64 -13.43 10.92
CA LEU A 221 12.23 -12.70 9.72
C LEU A 221 11.50 -11.38 10.06
N GLY A 222 10.92 -11.28 11.26
CA GLY A 222 10.17 -10.11 11.71
C GLY A 222 8.71 -10.09 11.27
N PHE A 223 8.20 -11.19 10.68
CA PHE A 223 6.81 -11.34 10.24
C PHE A 223 6.36 -12.82 10.21
#